data_AF-A0A6G9YMW8-F1
#
_entry.id   AF-A0A6G9YMW8-F1
#
_cell.length_a   1.000
_cell.length_b   1.000
_cell.length_c   1.000
_cell.angle_alpha   90.00
_cell.angle_beta   90.00
_cell.angle_gamma   90.00
#
_symmetry.space_group_name_H-M   'P 1'
#
loop_
_entity.id
_entity.type
_entity.pdbx_description
1 polymer ?
#
loop_
_entity_poly.entity_id
_entity_poly.type
_entity_poly.pdbx_seq_one_letter_code
_entity_poly.pdbx_strand_id
1 'polypeptide(L)'
;MNNRIAILFPGQGAWFAGALAEARSFPEAVEVLAEIDAAAIDLLGHRITDRLTAADSPDLDKLLAADPDLLQLAIYATSVVTYRILAARGLTPAVLMGHSFGEIAALVAAGAFSAGDGARIVFHRNAALREAGIPDGAMAALGTDTVQAERLLALLGDPETVIAVANRPDQTVISGHRSTVEAACAIAAVLGVGARTLPSPYPFHSPLLTLAAKDFHSRIQDLPQRSLEYLVHSPITGRAYVDSDRLAAELAEHFTRRVNFADAVRAVPADIVIECGAGDTLTKIMRHLAPGAELNTATLLPTAPITTVISTLTSAGVLVPAGAGELRRLFAPELDATDFDRLWRLHGARITELVRAELAVASSAVPSAGSAAVPAASAKPVSIPAPAAPAADDGSRAQVLDWLVNFYADALEYPAEVFEEDTDLEAELGVDSVKQTELLTRVGEQRGLPPRPSNFAVGEHNTLGRIADLIIAA
;
A
#
# COMPACT_ATOMS: atom_id res chain seq x y z
N MET A 1 14.25 -6.02 -22.07
CA MET A 1 13.96 -4.59 -21.83
C MET A 1 14.04 -4.40 -20.33
N ASN A 2 14.66 -3.33 -19.84
CA ASN A 2 14.70 -3.10 -18.39
C ASN A 2 13.31 -2.63 -17.94
N ASN A 3 12.75 -3.30 -16.93
CA ASN A 3 11.45 -2.92 -16.37
C ASN A 3 11.54 -1.52 -15.76
N ARG A 4 10.58 -0.66 -16.07
CA ARG A 4 10.47 0.68 -15.53
C ARG A 4 9.80 0.62 -14.16
N ILE A 5 10.54 0.98 -13.12
CA ILE A 5 10.10 0.86 -11.72
C ILE A 5 9.61 2.22 -11.20
N ALA A 6 8.39 2.27 -10.68
CA ALA A 6 7.86 3.40 -9.94
C ALA A 6 7.77 3.08 -8.44
N ILE A 7 8.21 4.02 -7.60
CA ILE A 7 8.02 3.93 -6.15
C ILE A 7 6.99 4.96 -5.73
N LEU A 8 5.99 4.49 -4.99
CA LEU A 8 4.89 5.30 -4.49
C LEU A 8 5.01 5.47 -2.98
N PHE A 9 4.74 6.69 -2.52
CA PHE A 9 4.72 7.02 -1.09
C PHE A 9 3.32 7.50 -0.71
N PRO A 10 2.63 6.81 0.22
CA PRO A 10 1.26 7.13 0.57
C PRO A 10 1.15 8.42 1.40
N GLY A 11 -0.05 8.99 1.40
CA GLY A 11 -0.39 10.19 2.16
C GLY A 11 -0.99 9.89 3.54
N GLN A 12 -1.73 10.87 4.06
CA GLN A 12 -2.44 10.77 5.34
C GLN A 12 -3.38 9.55 5.37
N GLY A 13 -3.39 8.84 6.50
CA GLY A 13 -4.24 7.66 6.72
C GLY A 13 -3.55 6.31 6.45
N ALA A 14 -2.35 6.31 5.88
CA ALA A 14 -1.58 5.10 5.62
C ALA A 14 -0.70 4.68 6.81
N TRP A 15 -1.32 4.47 7.97
CA TRP A 15 -0.67 3.96 9.18
C TRP A 15 -1.39 2.74 9.73
N PHE A 16 -0.60 1.77 10.21
CA PHE A 16 -1.07 0.59 10.91
C PHE A 16 -0.25 0.41 12.18
N ALA A 17 -0.91 0.03 13.28
CA ALA A 17 -0.22 -0.31 14.51
C ALA A 17 0.82 -1.43 14.24
N GLY A 18 2.04 -1.24 14.74
CA GLY A 18 3.15 -2.17 14.55
C GLY A 18 3.91 -2.02 13.23
N ALA A 19 3.58 -1.02 12.39
CA ALA A 19 4.25 -0.82 11.10
C ALA A 19 5.74 -0.47 11.18
N LEU A 20 6.28 -0.25 12.38
CA LEU A 20 7.71 -0.06 12.65
C LEU A 20 8.23 -0.99 13.77
N ALA A 21 7.46 -2.00 14.19
CA ALA A 21 7.86 -2.92 15.26
C ALA A 21 9.15 -3.69 14.90
N GLU A 22 9.25 -4.13 13.65
CA GLU A 22 10.41 -4.86 13.11
C GLU A 22 11.54 -3.95 12.62
N ALA A 23 11.44 -2.62 12.81
CA ALA A 23 12.45 -1.68 12.32
C ALA A 23 13.85 -2.01 12.87
N ARG A 24 13.96 -2.47 14.12
CA ARG A 24 15.25 -2.80 14.74
C ARG A 24 15.97 -3.98 14.07
N SER A 25 15.26 -4.77 13.26
CA SER A 25 15.81 -5.90 12.50
C SER A 25 16.59 -5.45 11.25
N PHE A 26 16.56 -4.15 10.91
CA PHE A 26 17.19 -3.59 9.71
C PHE A 26 18.11 -2.40 10.06
N PRO A 27 19.42 -2.45 9.76
CA PRO A 27 20.33 -1.34 10.00
C PRO A 27 19.87 -0.03 9.36
N GLU A 28 19.32 -0.09 8.15
CA GLU A 28 18.83 1.06 7.39
C GLU A 28 17.69 1.77 8.12
N ALA A 29 16.83 0.99 8.78
CA ALA A 29 15.74 1.53 9.58
C ALA A 29 16.27 2.20 10.85
N VAL A 30 17.27 1.60 11.51
CA VAL A 30 17.91 2.18 12.71
C VAL A 30 18.55 3.53 12.39
N GLU A 31 19.25 3.64 11.27
CA GLU A 31 19.86 4.89 10.80
C GLU A 31 18.82 5.98 10.54
N VAL A 32 17.75 5.66 9.79
CA VAL A 32 16.65 6.58 9.51
C VAL A 32 15.99 7.06 10.80
N LEU A 33 15.67 6.15 11.73
CA LEU A 33 15.02 6.51 12.98
C LEU A 33 15.94 7.36 13.88
N ALA A 34 17.25 7.13 13.85
CA ALA A 34 18.22 7.96 14.57
C ALA A 34 18.28 9.39 14.01
N GLU A 35 18.23 9.57 12.69
CA GLU A 35 18.13 10.91 12.09
C GLU A 35 16.82 11.63 12.46
N ILE A 36 15.71 10.90 12.49
CA ILE A 36 14.41 11.43 12.91
C ILE A 36 14.44 11.85 14.38
N ASP A 37 15.00 11.01 15.26
CA ASP A 37 15.14 11.34 16.68
C ASP A 37 16.08 12.52 16.91
N ALA A 38 17.15 12.67 16.12
CA ALA A 38 18.00 13.85 16.20
C ALA A 38 17.21 15.13 15.87
N ALA A 39 16.41 15.11 14.80
CA ALA A 39 15.51 16.22 14.47
C ALA A 39 14.45 16.47 15.56
N ALA A 40 13.91 15.41 16.17
CA ALA A 40 12.94 15.52 17.25
C ALA A 40 13.57 16.10 18.53
N ILE A 41 14.80 15.71 18.87
CA ILE A 41 15.53 16.29 20.01
C ILE A 41 15.76 17.78 19.78
N ASP A 42 16.19 18.17 18.59
CA ASP A 42 16.46 19.58 18.27
C ASP A 42 15.21 20.46 18.38
N LEU A 43 14.05 19.97 17.94
CA LEU A 43 12.82 20.75 17.86
C LEU A 43 11.88 20.58 19.05
N LEU A 44 11.85 19.40 19.67
CA LEU A 44 10.91 19.01 20.73
C LEU A 44 11.60 18.70 22.07
N GLY A 45 12.94 18.59 22.09
CA GLY A 45 13.71 18.30 23.31
C GLY A 45 13.73 16.84 23.75
N HIS A 46 13.15 15.93 22.97
CA HIS A 46 13.10 14.50 23.30
C HIS A 46 13.05 13.61 22.04
N ARG A 47 13.39 12.33 22.21
CA ARG A 47 13.20 11.28 21.19
C ARG A 47 11.72 10.93 21.05
N ILE A 48 11.32 10.49 19.86
CA ILE A 48 9.91 10.20 19.56
C ILE A 48 9.71 8.84 18.90
N THR A 49 10.75 8.24 18.30
CA THR A 49 10.58 6.98 17.56
C THR A 49 10.39 5.77 18.46
N ASP A 50 10.71 5.85 19.75
CA ASP A 50 10.44 4.76 20.70
C ASP A 50 8.93 4.45 20.78
N ARG A 51 8.06 5.48 20.68
CA ARG A 51 6.59 5.31 20.64
C ARG A 51 6.11 4.66 19.34
N LEU A 52 6.86 4.82 18.25
CA LEU A 52 6.51 4.29 16.93
C LEU A 52 6.95 2.83 16.75
N THR A 53 8.06 2.45 17.39
CA THR A 53 8.63 1.09 17.29
C THR A 53 8.12 0.14 18.38
N ALA A 54 7.35 0.63 19.35
CA ALA A 54 6.75 -0.19 20.38
C ALA A 54 5.73 -1.17 19.81
N ALA A 55 5.68 -2.40 20.34
CA ALA A 55 4.74 -3.43 19.88
C ALA A 55 3.28 -3.03 20.11
N ASP A 56 3.02 -2.20 21.12
CA ASP A 56 1.72 -1.63 21.47
C ASP A 56 1.51 -0.22 20.87
N SER A 57 2.22 0.12 19.79
CA SER A 57 2.05 1.40 19.12
C SER A 57 0.57 1.66 18.79
N PRO A 58 0.05 2.88 19.03
CA PRO A 58 -1.36 3.20 18.83
C PRO A 58 -1.78 3.03 17.37
N ASP A 59 -3.03 2.62 17.18
CA ASP A 59 -3.67 2.55 15.87
C ASP A 59 -3.93 3.95 15.28
N LEU A 60 -4.33 3.97 14.01
CA LEU A 60 -4.60 5.18 13.24
C LEU A 60 -5.60 6.10 13.94
N ASP A 61 -6.74 5.56 14.39
CA ASP A 61 -7.82 6.37 14.96
C ASP A 61 -7.40 7.00 16.30
N LYS A 62 -6.69 6.25 17.15
CA LYS A 62 -6.14 6.79 18.41
C LYS A 62 -5.12 7.88 18.16
N LEU A 63 -4.19 7.68 17.22
CA LEU A 63 -3.22 8.73 16.88
C LEU A 63 -3.89 9.94 16.27
N LEU A 64 -4.84 9.74 15.34
CA LEU A 64 -5.55 10.85 14.73
C LEU A 64 -6.30 11.70 15.76
N ALA A 65 -6.89 11.07 16.77
CA ALA A 65 -7.62 11.76 17.83
C ALA A 65 -6.72 12.42 18.87
N ALA A 66 -5.63 11.75 19.28
CA ALA A 66 -4.82 12.17 20.43
C ALA A 66 -3.53 12.91 20.04
N ASP A 67 -2.90 12.55 18.92
CA ASP A 67 -1.57 13.01 18.51
C ASP A 67 -1.40 12.94 16.97
N PRO A 68 -2.14 13.78 16.21
CA PRO A 68 -2.10 13.79 14.74
C PRO A 68 -0.72 14.19 14.20
N ASP A 69 0.10 14.85 15.02
CA ASP A 69 1.48 15.20 14.71
C ASP A 69 2.35 13.93 14.65
N LEU A 70 2.23 13.07 15.67
CA LEU A 70 2.89 11.77 15.70
C LEU A 70 2.42 10.85 14.56
N LEU A 71 1.14 10.91 14.19
CA LEU A 71 0.61 10.13 13.05
C LEU A 71 1.35 10.43 11.75
N GLN A 72 1.50 11.71 11.40
CA GLN A 72 2.18 12.10 10.16
C GLN A 72 3.65 11.70 10.18
N LEU A 73 4.31 11.85 11.33
CA LEU A 73 5.69 11.39 11.50
C LEU A 73 5.80 9.87 11.33
N ALA A 74 4.82 9.11 11.84
CA ALA A 74 4.77 7.66 11.71
C ALA A 74 4.67 7.25 10.24
N ILE A 75 3.75 7.85 9.49
CA ILE A 75 3.57 7.60 8.04
C ILE A 75 4.85 7.92 7.27
N TYR A 76 5.46 9.08 7.55
CA TYR A 76 6.72 9.50 6.93
C TYR A 76 7.86 8.52 7.25
N ALA A 77 8.04 8.18 8.52
CA ALA A 77 9.10 7.27 8.97
C ALA A 77 8.96 5.90 8.30
N THR A 78 7.77 5.29 8.30
CA THR A 78 7.55 4.00 7.64
C THR A 78 7.85 4.07 6.15
N SER A 79 7.43 5.14 5.47
CA SER A 79 7.68 5.34 4.05
C SER A 79 9.17 5.42 3.71
N VAL A 80 9.94 6.19 4.48
CA VAL A 80 11.39 6.34 4.26
C VAL A 80 12.15 5.08 4.65
N VAL A 81 11.80 4.45 5.77
CA VAL A 81 12.44 3.21 6.24
C VAL A 81 12.29 2.09 5.21
N THR A 82 11.07 1.82 4.75
CA THR A 82 10.79 0.75 3.79
C THR A 82 11.53 0.99 2.47
N TYR A 83 11.56 2.24 1.98
CA TYR A 83 12.38 2.59 0.81
C TYR A 83 13.87 2.38 1.04
N ARG A 84 14.44 2.82 2.17
CA ARG A 84 15.88 2.69 2.44
C ARG A 84 16.33 1.23 2.53
N ILE A 85 15.50 0.35 3.08
CA ILE A 85 15.74 -1.11 3.08
C ILE A 85 15.83 -1.65 1.65
N LEU A 86 14.91 -1.26 0.76
CA LEU A 86 14.95 -1.71 -0.64
C LEU A 86 16.11 -1.07 -1.42
N ALA A 87 16.39 0.21 -1.19
CA ALA A 87 17.49 0.95 -1.83
C ALA A 87 18.86 0.34 -1.49
N ALA A 88 19.07 -0.06 -0.23
CA ALA A 88 20.28 -0.76 0.20
C ALA A 88 20.46 -2.13 -0.47
N ARG A 89 19.41 -2.67 -1.09
CA ARG A 89 19.43 -3.92 -1.87
C ARG A 89 19.46 -3.68 -3.38
N GLY A 90 19.90 -2.48 -3.78
CA GLY A 90 20.16 -2.14 -5.17
C GLY A 90 18.93 -1.73 -5.98
N LEU A 91 17.80 -1.44 -5.33
CA LEU A 91 16.63 -0.85 -5.98
C LEU A 91 17.02 0.46 -6.67
N THR A 92 16.70 0.58 -7.96
CA THR A 92 16.95 1.79 -8.76
C THR A 92 15.66 2.25 -9.43
N PRO A 93 14.94 3.22 -8.85
CA PRO A 93 13.67 3.67 -9.37
C PRO A 93 13.85 4.52 -10.64
N ALA A 94 12.95 4.34 -11.61
CA ALA A 94 12.85 5.23 -12.77
C ALA A 94 12.05 6.50 -12.43
N VAL A 95 11.13 6.40 -11.47
CA VAL A 95 10.37 7.51 -10.93
C VAL A 95 9.99 7.26 -9.47
N LEU A 96 9.98 8.33 -8.69
CA LEU A 96 9.42 8.41 -7.36
C LEU A 96 8.18 9.32 -7.42
N MET A 97 7.12 8.95 -6.71
CA MET A 97 5.89 9.73 -6.66
C MET A 97 5.26 9.65 -5.27
N GLY A 98 4.99 10.80 -4.68
CA GLY A 98 4.24 10.88 -3.43
C GLY A 98 2.79 11.24 -3.66
N HIS A 99 1.89 10.64 -2.89
CA HIS A 99 0.50 11.07 -2.85
C HIS A 99 0.33 12.11 -1.74
N SER A 100 0.03 13.36 -2.10
CA SER A 100 -0.20 14.42 -1.11
C SER A 100 1.02 14.53 -0.16
N PHE A 101 0.81 14.33 1.14
CA PHE A 101 1.84 14.28 2.18
C PHE A 101 3.04 13.36 1.84
N GLY A 102 2.81 12.28 1.10
CA GLY A 102 3.86 11.35 0.68
C GLY A 102 4.95 11.99 -0.21
N GLU A 103 4.72 13.17 -0.80
CA GLU A 103 5.74 13.86 -1.60
C GLU A 103 6.98 14.24 -0.77
N ILE A 104 6.83 14.45 0.54
CA ILE A 104 7.98 14.70 1.44
C ILE A 104 8.90 13.46 1.46
N ALA A 105 8.33 12.26 1.62
CA ALA A 105 9.09 11.01 1.58
C ALA A 105 9.70 10.76 0.19
N ALA A 106 8.98 11.10 -0.88
CA ALA A 106 9.50 10.99 -2.25
C ALA A 106 10.73 11.88 -2.50
N LEU A 107 10.72 13.13 -2.02
CA LEU A 107 11.86 14.05 -2.14
C LEU A 107 13.06 13.59 -1.30
N VAL A 108 12.82 13.05 -0.11
CA VAL A 108 13.87 12.45 0.74
C VAL A 108 14.46 11.20 0.07
N ALA A 109 13.62 10.34 -0.49
CA ALA A 109 14.03 9.15 -1.23
C ALA A 109 14.85 9.51 -2.49
N ALA A 110 14.56 10.65 -3.10
CA ALA A 110 15.28 11.22 -4.23
C ALA A 110 16.59 11.93 -3.87
N GLY A 111 16.93 12.04 -2.58
CA GLY A 111 18.17 12.67 -2.13
C GLY A 111 18.09 14.19 -1.90
N ALA A 112 16.96 14.83 -2.21
CA ALA A 112 16.82 16.29 -2.02
C ALA A 112 17.00 16.73 -0.55
N PHE A 113 16.62 15.86 0.38
CA PHE A 113 16.68 16.08 1.83
C PHE A 113 17.21 14.81 2.53
N SER A 114 17.84 14.98 3.70
CA SER A 114 18.15 13.83 4.57
C SER A 114 16.87 13.29 5.24
N ALA A 115 16.93 12.12 5.87
CA ALA A 115 15.76 11.62 6.59
C ALA A 115 15.42 12.52 7.79
N GLY A 116 16.44 13.08 8.44
CA GLY A 116 16.28 14.09 9.49
C GLY A 116 15.68 15.41 8.98
N ASP A 117 16.11 15.90 7.81
CA ASP A 117 15.54 17.11 7.19
C ASP A 117 14.06 16.91 6.84
N GLY A 118 13.69 15.76 6.27
CA GLY A 118 12.28 15.43 6.03
C GLY A 118 11.46 15.36 7.32
N ALA A 119 12.02 14.88 8.44
CA ALA A 119 11.35 14.96 9.73
C ALA A 119 11.14 16.41 10.20
N ARG A 120 12.15 17.28 10.06
CA ARG A 120 12.01 18.73 10.33
C ARG A 120 10.90 19.36 9.49
N ILE A 121 10.80 18.99 8.22
CA ILE A 121 9.70 19.42 7.34
C ILE A 121 8.35 18.98 7.92
N VAL A 122 8.20 17.72 8.34
CA VAL A 122 6.95 17.23 8.96
C VAL A 122 6.63 17.95 10.27
N PHE A 123 7.62 18.18 11.14
CA PHE A 123 7.42 18.93 12.39
C PHE A 123 6.97 20.36 12.14
N HIS A 124 7.62 21.07 11.22
CA HIS A 124 7.24 22.44 10.86
C HIS A 124 5.88 22.51 10.16
N ARG A 125 5.54 21.51 9.34
CA ARG A 125 4.21 21.36 8.73
C ARG A 125 3.12 21.30 9.80
N ASN A 126 3.32 20.43 10.78
CA ASN A 126 2.36 20.24 11.87
C ASN A 126 2.23 21.48 12.76
N ALA A 127 3.35 22.11 13.11
CA ALA A 127 3.35 23.37 13.86
C ALA A 127 2.56 24.46 13.13
N ALA A 128 2.80 24.64 11.82
CA ALA A 128 2.11 25.64 11.03
C ALA A 128 0.59 25.38 10.94
N LEU A 129 0.16 24.12 10.79
CA LEU A 129 -1.25 23.76 10.79
C LEU A 129 -1.93 24.08 12.13
N ARG A 130 -1.28 23.73 13.25
CA ARG A 130 -1.79 24.00 14.59
C ARG A 130 -1.92 25.50 14.88
N GLU A 131 -0.96 26.29 14.42
CA GLU A 131 -0.89 27.73 14.72
C GLU A 131 -1.76 28.60 13.79
N ALA A 132 -2.17 28.07 12.63
CA ALA A 132 -2.85 28.85 11.59
C ALA A 132 -4.31 29.24 11.89
N GLY A 133 -4.91 28.75 12.99
CA GLY A 133 -6.30 29.10 13.36
C GLY A 133 -7.31 28.73 12.26
N ILE A 134 -7.14 27.54 11.68
CA ILE A 134 -7.86 27.09 10.47
C ILE A 134 -9.37 27.08 10.75
N PRO A 135 -10.20 27.67 9.86
CA PRO A 135 -11.66 27.63 9.96
C PRO A 135 -12.19 26.19 9.98
N ASP A 136 -13.43 25.99 10.46
CA ASP A 136 -14.03 24.66 10.53
C ASP A 136 -14.20 24.05 9.13
N GLY A 137 -13.38 23.04 8.84
CA GLY A 137 -13.27 22.42 7.53
C GLY A 137 -13.34 20.90 7.56
N ALA A 138 -13.69 20.32 6.42
CA ALA A 138 -13.80 18.88 6.25
C ALA A 138 -13.31 18.44 4.87
N MET A 139 -13.17 17.13 4.70
CA MET A 139 -12.89 16.48 3.42
C MET A 139 -13.87 15.34 3.20
N ALA A 140 -14.27 15.10 1.95
CA ALA A 140 -15.10 13.94 1.59
C ALA A 140 -14.70 13.37 0.24
N ALA A 141 -14.66 12.04 0.14
CA ALA A 141 -14.54 11.33 -1.12
C ALA A 141 -15.90 11.24 -1.82
N LEU A 142 -15.92 11.50 -3.12
CA LEU A 142 -17.07 11.36 -4.01
C LEU A 142 -16.74 10.33 -5.11
N GLY A 143 -17.66 9.40 -5.35
CA GLY A 143 -17.60 8.43 -6.45
C GLY A 143 -18.01 9.06 -7.77
N THR A 144 -17.32 10.12 -8.19
CA THR A 144 -17.62 10.84 -9.42
C THR A 144 -16.37 11.50 -10.01
N ASP A 145 -16.46 11.85 -11.29
CA ASP A 145 -15.40 12.54 -12.02
C ASP A 145 -15.25 14.01 -11.61
N THR A 146 -14.19 14.66 -12.12
CA THR A 146 -13.87 16.05 -11.79
C THR A 146 -14.92 17.05 -12.29
N VAL A 147 -15.56 16.77 -13.42
CA VAL A 147 -16.54 17.64 -14.07
C VAL A 147 -17.83 17.68 -13.27
N GLN A 148 -18.31 16.54 -12.81
CA GLN A 148 -19.52 16.44 -11.99
C GLN A 148 -19.28 17.00 -10.58
N ALA A 149 -18.12 16.73 -9.97
CA ALA A 149 -17.76 17.35 -8.71
C ALA A 149 -17.67 18.89 -8.82
N GLU A 150 -17.08 19.43 -9.89
CA GLU A 150 -17.04 20.88 -10.15
C GLU A 150 -18.45 21.48 -10.28
N ARG A 151 -19.37 20.82 -10.98
CA ARG A 151 -20.77 21.27 -11.09
C ARG A 151 -21.49 21.27 -9.75
N LEU A 152 -21.28 20.24 -8.92
CA LEU A 152 -21.85 20.15 -7.59
C LEU A 152 -21.35 21.30 -6.69
N LEU A 153 -20.04 21.56 -6.69
CA LEU A 153 -19.45 22.65 -5.91
C LEU A 153 -19.92 24.02 -6.41
N ALA A 154 -20.03 24.21 -7.73
CA ALA A 154 -20.56 25.45 -8.31
C ALA A 154 -22.02 25.72 -7.90
N LEU A 155 -22.84 24.67 -7.75
CA LEU A 155 -24.22 24.81 -7.25
C LEU A 155 -24.27 25.29 -5.79
N LEU A 156 -23.32 24.85 -4.96
CA LEU A 156 -23.22 25.24 -3.55
C LEU A 156 -22.66 26.65 -3.37
N GLY A 157 -21.89 27.15 -4.34
CA GLY A 157 -21.48 28.55 -4.42
C GLY A 157 -20.44 28.99 -3.38
N ASP A 158 -19.72 28.04 -2.76
CA ASP A 158 -18.63 28.32 -1.82
C ASP A 158 -17.27 28.27 -2.55
N PRO A 159 -16.58 29.41 -2.74
CA PRO A 159 -15.32 29.46 -3.49
C PRO A 159 -14.13 28.81 -2.75
N GLU A 160 -14.25 28.54 -1.45
CA GLU A 160 -13.17 27.93 -0.65
C GLU A 160 -13.34 26.41 -0.50
N THR A 161 -14.45 25.85 -1.00
CA THR A 161 -14.64 24.41 -1.12
C THR A 161 -14.31 23.96 -2.53
N VAL A 162 -13.24 23.19 -2.67
CA VAL A 162 -12.62 22.82 -3.95
C VAL A 162 -12.45 21.31 -4.06
N ILE A 163 -12.10 20.83 -5.25
CA ILE A 163 -11.63 19.46 -5.40
C ILE A 163 -10.16 19.42 -4.96
N ALA A 164 -9.93 18.74 -3.84
CA ALA A 164 -8.61 18.50 -3.26
C ALA A 164 -7.81 17.42 -3.99
N VAL A 165 -8.47 16.34 -4.42
CA VAL A 165 -7.79 15.18 -5.03
C VAL A 165 -8.61 14.61 -6.17
N ALA A 166 -7.95 14.23 -7.26
CA ALA A 166 -8.48 13.39 -8.32
C ALA A 166 -7.67 12.08 -8.39
N ASN A 167 -8.15 11.04 -7.68
CA ASN A 167 -7.41 9.77 -7.59
C ASN A 167 -7.64 8.86 -8.80
N ARG A 168 -8.88 8.85 -9.30
CA ARG A 168 -9.29 8.01 -10.44
C ARG A 168 -10.28 8.79 -11.31
N PRO A 169 -10.52 8.36 -12.57
CA PRO A 169 -11.54 8.98 -13.41
C PRO A 169 -12.93 9.03 -12.77
N ASP A 170 -13.22 8.10 -11.86
CA ASP A 170 -14.50 7.92 -11.17
C ASP A 170 -14.44 8.27 -9.67
N GLN A 171 -13.34 8.85 -9.17
CA GLN A 171 -13.16 9.13 -7.75
C GLN A 171 -12.41 10.42 -7.49
N THR A 172 -13.07 11.33 -6.78
CA THR A 172 -12.57 12.64 -6.37
C THR A 172 -12.68 12.83 -4.86
N VAL A 173 -11.94 13.79 -4.31
CA VAL A 173 -12.06 14.23 -2.93
C VAL A 173 -12.27 15.73 -2.92
N ILE A 174 -13.32 16.19 -2.26
CA ILE A 174 -13.61 17.61 -2.01
C ILE A 174 -13.08 18.02 -0.63
N SER A 175 -12.72 19.29 -0.49
CA SER A 175 -12.16 19.87 0.74
C SER A 175 -12.51 21.35 0.85
N GLY A 176 -12.91 21.78 2.05
CA GLY A 176 -13.33 23.16 2.31
C GLY A 176 -14.13 23.28 3.59
N HIS A 177 -15.06 24.24 3.64
CA HIS A 177 -15.92 24.46 4.80
C HIS A 177 -16.75 23.22 5.11
N ARG A 178 -16.82 22.84 6.39
CA ARG A 178 -17.53 21.63 6.83
C ARG A 178 -18.97 21.59 6.33
N SER A 179 -19.71 22.69 6.50
CA SER A 179 -21.11 22.82 6.07
C SER A 179 -21.29 22.58 4.57
N THR A 180 -20.40 23.12 3.73
CA THR A 180 -20.44 22.93 2.27
C THR A 180 -20.12 21.48 1.89
N VAL A 181 -19.12 20.88 2.52
CA VAL A 181 -18.75 19.47 2.28
C VAL A 181 -19.90 18.53 2.68
N GLU A 182 -20.53 18.76 3.82
CA GLU A 182 -21.70 17.99 4.28
C GLU A 182 -22.90 18.16 3.32
N ALA A 183 -23.16 19.38 2.84
CA ALA A 183 -24.20 19.64 1.84
C ALA A 183 -23.91 18.93 0.51
N ALA A 184 -22.65 18.93 0.06
CA ALA A 184 -22.23 18.20 -1.13
C ALA A 184 -22.48 16.70 -0.99
N CYS A 185 -22.13 16.11 0.15
CA CYS A 185 -22.42 14.70 0.45
C CYS A 185 -23.92 14.40 0.44
N ALA A 186 -24.75 15.28 1.03
CA ALA A 186 -26.21 15.10 1.04
C ALA A 186 -26.81 15.15 -0.36
N ILE A 187 -26.36 16.08 -1.22
CA ILE A 187 -26.80 16.17 -2.61
C ILE A 187 -26.31 14.95 -3.41
N ALA A 188 -25.06 14.53 -3.23
CA ALA A 188 -24.50 13.34 -3.88
C ALA A 188 -25.35 12.09 -3.57
N ALA A 189 -25.76 11.91 -2.30
CA ALA A 189 -26.65 10.82 -1.91
C ALA A 189 -28.00 10.86 -2.64
N VAL A 190 -28.61 12.04 -2.81
CA VAL A 190 -29.86 12.20 -3.59
C VAL A 190 -29.65 11.86 -5.07
N LEU A 191 -28.46 12.13 -5.61
CA LEU A 191 -28.10 11.83 -7.00
C LEU A 191 -27.63 10.37 -7.21
N GLY A 192 -27.59 9.55 -6.16
CA GLY A 192 -27.08 8.18 -6.23
C GLY A 192 -25.56 8.09 -6.41
N VAL A 193 -24.83 9.17 -6.11
CA VAL A 193 -23.36 9.22 -6.13
C VAL A 193 -22.84 8.84 -4.74
N GLY A 194 -21.95 7.85 -4.67
CA GLY A 194 -21.33 7.46 -3.40
C GLY A 194 -20.53 8.62 -2.79
N ALA A 195 -20.73 8.90 -1.51
CA ALA A 195 -20.03 9.96 -0.80
C ALA A 195 -19.63 9.49 0.61
N ARG A 196 -18.41 9.84 1.05
CA ARG A 196 -17.91 9.48 2.38
C ARG A 196 -17.02 10.58 2.94
N THR A 197 -17.37 11.11 4.12
CA THR A 197 -16.50 12.00 4.89
C THR A 197 -15.22 11.28 5.28
N LEU A 198 -14.08 11.96 5.12
CA LEU A 198 -12.76 11.43 5.44
C LEU A 198 -12.37 11.82 6.87
N PRO A 199 -11.78 10.91 7.65
CA PRO A 199 -11.21 11.22 8.95
C PRO A 199 -9.91 12.03 8.76
N SER A 200 -10.05 13.33 8.49
CA SER A 200 -8.94 14.26 8.31
C SER A 200 -9.03 15.39 9.34
N PRO A 201 -7.94 15.75 10.03
CA PRO A 201 -7.94 16.81 11.03
C PRO A 201 -8.05 18.21 10.41
N TYR A 202 -7.73 18.35 9.12
CA TYR A 202 -7.72 19.62 8.41
C TYR A 202 -8.29 19.45 6.98
N PRO A 203 -8.85 20.52 6.39
CA PRO A 203 -9.27 20.56 4.99
C PRO A 203 -8.06 20.69 4.06
N PHE A 204 -7.25 19.65 3.91
CA PHE A 204 -6.07 19.67 3.05
C PHE A 204 -6.41 19.97 1.59
N HIS A 205 -5.47 20.59 0.86
CA HIS A 205 -5.60 20.98 -0.54
C HIS A 205 -6.77 21.95 -0.77
N SER A 206 -6.94 22.90 0.14
CA SER A 206 -7.98 23.94 0.05
C SER A 206 -7.42 25.33 0.35
N PRO A 207 -8.07 26.40 -0.16
CA PRO A 207 -7.70 27.78 0.16
C PRO A 207 -7.68 28.11 1.67
N LEU A 208 -8.45 27.38 2.48
CA LEU A 208 -8.51 27.56 3.94
C LEU A 208 -7.14 27.38 4.63
N LEU A 209 -6.20 26.71 3.98
CA LEU A 209 -4.86 26.47 4.50
C LEU A 209 -3.80 27.50 4.05
N THR A 210 -4.19 28.60 3.40
CA THR A 210 -3.25 29.61 2.86
C THR A 210 -2.34 30.21 3.94
N LEU A 211 -2.87 30.50 5.13
CA LEU A 211 -2.05 31.05 6.22
C LEU A 211 -1.05 30.02 6.75
N ALA A 212 -1.49 28.76 6.92
CA ALA A 212 -0.62 27.66 7.31
C ALA A 212 0.49 27.43 6.29
N ALA A 213 0.17 27.49 4.98
CA ALA A 213 1.13 27.35 3.90
C ALA A 213 2.24 28.42 3.96
N LYS A 214 1.85 29.68 4.19
CA LYS A 214 2.81 30.79 4.30
C LYS A 214 3.73 30.66 5.50
N ASP A 215 3.18 30.34 6.67
CA ASP A 215 3.95 30.10 7.88
C ASP A 215 4.89 28.90 7.71
N PHE A 216 4.38 27.79 7.19
CA PHE A 216 5.19 26.61 6.89
C PHE A 216 6.36 26.92 5.96
N HIS A 217 6.13 27.62 4.84
CA HIS A 217 7.20 28.04 3.93
C HIS A 217 8.31 28.77 4.67
N SER A 218 7.93 29.74 5.52
CA SER A 218 8.89 30.56 6.28
C SER A 218 9.77 29.74 7.22
N ARG A 219 9.26 28.61 7.74
CA ARG A 219 9.96 27.71 8.66
C ARG A 219 10.96 26.81 7.94
N ILE A 220 10.68 26.43 6.68
CA ILE A 220 11.47 25.42 5.97
C ILE A 220 12.33 25.99 4.82
N GLN A 221 12.18 27.26 4.47
CA GLN A 221 12.87 27.89 3.32
C GLN A 221 14.39 27.80 3.37
N ASP A 222 14.98 27.69 4.56
CA ASP A 222 16.43 27.65 4.78
C ASP A 222 16.98 26.24 4.99
N LEU A 223 16.12 25.20 4.92
CA LEU A 223 16.59 23.82 4.98
C LEU A 223 17.47 23.50 3.76
N PRO A 224 18.59 22.78 3.95
CA PRO A 224 19.53 22.51 2.87
C PRO A 224 18.93 21.53 1.85
N GLN A 225 18.56 22.07 0.68
CA GLN A 225 18.18 21.30 -0.49
C GLN A 225 19.41 20.80 -1.26
N ARG A 226 19.39 19.55 -1.71
CA ARG A 226 20.42 18.92 -2.55
C ARG A 226 19.86 18.56 -3.93
N SER A 227 20.75 18.25 -4.89
CA SER A 227 20.37 17.74 -6.21
C SER A 227 19.60 16.42 -6.12
N LEU A 228 18.65 16.24 -7.02
CA LEU A 228 17.85 15.02 -7.10
C LEU A 228 18.67 13.89 -7.76
N GLU A 229 18.76 12.75 -7.07
CA GLU A 229 19.37 11.51 -7.59
C GLU A 229 18.39 10.76 -8.52
N TYR A 230 17.09 10.89 -8.26
CA TYR A 230 16.02 10.22 -8.98
C TYR A 230 14.93 11.20 -9.40
N LEU A 231 14.25 10.88 -10.51
CA LEU A 231 13.12 11.64 -10.98
C LEU A 231 11.97 11.59 -9.95
N VAL A 232 11.50 12.75 -9.51
CA VAL A 232 10.28 12.86 -8.69
C VAL A 232 9.20 13.52 -9.52
N HIS A 233 8.15 12.77 -9.88
CA HIS A 233 7.00 13.32 -10.59
C HIS A 233 5.90 13.68 -9.58
N SER A 234 5.58 14.97 -9.48
CA SER A 234 4.61 15.48 -8.51
C SER A 234 3.20 15.47 -9.09
N PRO A 235 2.24 14.79 -8.45
CA PRO A 235 0.83 14.89 -8.81
C PRO A 235 0.21 16.26 -8.54
N ILE A 236 0.87 17.10 -7.75
CA ILE A 236 0.38 18.44 -7.38
C ILE A 236 0.79 19.47 -8.44
N THR A 237 2.05 19.43 -8.89
CA THR A 237 2.53 20.34 -9.95
C THR A 237 2.24 19.82 -11.36
N GLY A 238 1.95 18.51 -11.50
CA GLY A 238 1.73 17.85 -12.80
C GLY A 238 3.00 17.67 -13.63
N ARG A 239 4.17 17.88 -13.03
CA ARG A 239 5.48 17.75 -13.67
C ARG A 239 6.50 17.11 -12.74
N ALA A 240 7.66 16.78 -13.30
CA ALA A 240 8.80 16.43 -12.50
C ALA A 240 9.43 17.66 -11.84
N TYR A 241 9.95 17.49 -10.63
CA TYR A 241 10.84 18.47 -10.01
C TYR A 241 12.19 18.48 -10.72
N VAL A 242 12.83 19.64 -10.72
CA VAL A 242 14.18 19.88 -11.23
C VAL A 242 15.01 20.58 -10.15
N ASP A 243 16.33 20.46 -10.21
CA ASP A 243 17.24 21.01 -9.19
C ASP A 243 17.10 22.53 -8.95
N SER A 244 16.62 23.27 -9.96
CA SER A 244 16.37 24.72 -9.85
C SER A 244 15.06 25.08 -9.13
N ASP A 245 14.18 24.11 -8.87
CA ASP A 245 12.96 24.33 -8.12
C ASP A 245 13.28 24.69 -6.67
N ARG A 246 12.50 25.62 -6.11
CA ARG A 246 12.59 25.93 -4.68
C ARG A 246 11.65 24.99 -3.94
N LEU A 247 12.14 23.82 -3.53
CA LEU A 247 11.28 22.76 -2.98
C LEU A 247 10.51 23.20 -1.72
N ALA A 248 11.08 24.07 -0.90
CA ALA A 248 10.37 24.66 0.23
C ALA A 248 9.14 25.51 -0.16
N ALA A 249 9.17 26.15 -1.33
CA ALA A 249 8.00 26.88 -1.87
C ALA A 249 6.97 25.89 -2.43
N GLU A 250 7.43 24.91 -3.22
CA GLU A 250 6.56 23.87 -3.80
C GLU A 250 5.81 23.09 -2.70
N LEU A 251 6.52 22.63 -1.67
CA LEU A 251 5.94 21.94 -0.51
C LEU A 251 4.91 22.78 0.24
N ALA A 252 5.06 24.11 0.27
CA ALA A 252 4.07 24.99 0.89
C ALA A 252 2.79 25.09 0.05
N GLU A 253 2.94 25.14 -1.28
CA GLU A 253 1.80 25.16 -2.19
C GLU A 253 0.98 23.86 -2.12
N HIS A 254 1.56 22.74 -1.68
CA HIS A 254 0.85 21.47 -1.43
C HIS A 254 -0.29 21.60 -0.44
N PHE A 255 -0.35 22.64 0.39
CA PHE A 255 -1.46 22.82 1.33
C PHE A 255 -2.76 23.22 0.63
N THR A 256 -2.66 23.86 -0.53
CA THR A 256 -3.78 24.56 -1.20
C THR A 256 -4.03 24.07 -2.61
N ARG A 257 -3.03 23.48 -3.27
CA ARG A 257 -3.14 22.96 -4.64
C ARG A 257 -3.74 21.57 -4.68
N ARG A 258 -4.49 21.29 -5.74
CA ARG A 258 -5.11 20.00 -6.01
C ARG A 258 -4.06 18.92 -6.33
N VAL A 259 -4.31 17.69 -5.87
CA VAL A 259 -3.54 16.48 -6.22
C VAL A 259 -4.20 15.78 -7.42
N ASN A 260 -3.57 15.80 -8.59
CA ASN A 260 -4.07 15.14 -9.82
C ASN A 260 -3.39 13.78 -10.02
N PHE A 261 -3.62 12.85 -9.09
CA PHE A 261 -2.92 11.56 -9.03
C PHE A 261 -3.16 10.68 -10.26
N ALA A 262 -4.39 10.62 -10.77
CA ALA A 262 -4.70 9.83 -11.97
C ALA A 262 -3.92 10.32 -13.21
N ASP A 263 -3.74 11.63 -13.35
CA ASP A 263 -2.99 12.23 -14.46
C ASP A 263 -1.49 11.97 -14.31
N ALA A 264 -0.97 12.10 -13.09
CA ALA A 264 0.43 11.86 -12.76
C ALA A 264 0.85 10.41 -13.09
N VAL A 265 0.03 9.44 -12.71
CA VAL A 265 0.27 8.02 -13.03
C VAL A 265 0.27 7.78 -14.53
N ARG A 266 -0.67 8.40 -15.27
CA ARG A 266 -0.72 8.30 -16.74
C ARG A 266 0.48 8.94 -17.43
N ALA A 267 1.03 10.01 -16.85
CA ALA A 267 2.21 10.71 -17.38
C ALA A 267 3.50 9.88 -17.21
N VAL A 268 3.54 8.97 -16.25
CA VAL A 268 4.74 8.18 -15.93
C VAL A 268 4.42 6.69 -15.83
N PRO A 269 4.20 6.00 -16.98
CA PRO A 269 3.91 4.58 -16.97
C PRO A 269 5.06 3.79 -16.34
N ALA A 270 4.71 2.70 -15.65
CA ALA A 270 5.65 1.80 -14.99
C ALA A 270 5.21 0.35 -15.21
N ASP A 271 6.20 -0.53 -15.33
CA ASP A 271 5.98 -1.97 -15.44
C ASP A 271 5.87 -2.61 -14.05
N ILE A 272 6.62 -2.05 -13.08
CA ILE A 272 6.63 -2.49 -11.68
C ILE A 272 6.37 -1.26 -10.81
N VAL A 273 5.42 -1.39 -9.89
CA VAL A 273 5.06 -0.36 -8.93
C VAL A 273 5.26 -0.90 -7.53
N ILE A 274 5.99 -0.16 -6.69
CA ILE A 274 6.24 -0.53 -5.30
C ILE A 274 5.72 0.60 -4.41
N GLU A 275 4.72 0.32 -3.57
CA GLU A 275 4.29 1.23 -2.51
C GLU A 275 5.18 1.02 -1.28
N CYS A 276 5.86 2.08 -0.84
CA CYS A 276 6.67 2.09 0.38
C CYS A 276 5.88 2.76 1.49
N GLY A 277 5.42 1.98 2.47
CA GLY A 277 4.55 2.48 3.53
C GLY A 277 4.08 1.39 4.49
N ALA A 278 2.97 1.64 5.18
CA ALA A 278 2.43 0.70 6.15
C ALA A 278 1.37 -0.25 5.56
N GLY A 279 0.96 -0.09 4.30
CA GLY A 279 -0.09 -0.88 3.67
C GLY A 279 -0.22 -0.63 2.18
N ASP A 280 -1.39 -0.96 1.61
CA ASP A 280 -1.64 -1.12 0.17
C ASP A 280 -2.61 -0.06 -0.41
N THR A 281 -2.61 1.16 0.14
CA THR A 281 -3.61 2.18 -0.21
C THR A 281 -3.43 2.65 -1.65
N LEU A 282 -2.20 2.94 -2.07
CA LEU A 282 -1.91 3.41 -3.42
C LEU A 282 -1.92 2.26 -4.42
N THR A 283 -1.44 1.08 -4.08
CA THR A 283 -1.52 -0.11 -4.94
C THR A 283 -2.96 -0.47 -5.28
N LYS A 284 -3.91 -0.35 -4.33
CA LYS A 284 -5.35 -0.45 -4.61
C LYS A 284 -5.85 0.56 -5.67
N ILE A 285 -5.35 1.79 -5.62
CA ILE A 285 -5.66 2.81 -6.65
C ILE A 285 -5.00 2.42 -7.98
N MET A 286 -3.74 1.98 -7.95
CA MET A 286 -2.97 1.59 -9.12
C MET A 286 -3.56 0.40 -9.87
N ARG A 287 -4.25 -0.54 -9.22
CA ARG A 287 -5.00 -1.60 -9.91
C ARG A 287 -5.98 -1.07 -10.97
N HIS A 288 -6.54 0.11 -10.73
CA HIS A 288 -7.49 0.75 -11.65
C HIS A 288 -6.77 1.61 -12.70
N LEU A 289 -5.65 2.25 -12.34
CA LEU A 289 -4.94 3.20 -13.20
C LEU A 289 -3.89 2.54 -14.11
N ALA A 290 -3.34 1.41 -13.69
CA ALA A 290 -2.28 0.68 -14.36
C ALA A 290 -2.49 -0.84 -14.22
N PRO A 291 -3.57 -1.41 -14.79
CA PRO A 291 -3.92 -2.83 -14.62
C PRO A 291 -2.88 -3.81 -15.20
N GLY A 292 -1.96 -3.34 -16.04
CA GLY A 292 -0.85 -4.14 -16.58
C GLY A 292 0.45 -4.08 -15.79
N ALA A 293 0.53 -3.26 -14.74
CA ALA A 293 1.73 -3.14 -13.92
C ALA A 293 1.75 -4.21 -12.81
N GLU A 294 2.93 -4.75 -12.53
CA GLU A 294 3.17 -5.58 -11.36
C GLU A 294 3.14 -4.71 -10.10
N LEU A 295 2.21 -4.96 -9.17
CA LEU A 295 2.03 -4.15 -7.98
C LEU A 295 2.60 -4.86 -6.75
N ASN A 296 3.46 -4.16 -6.02
CA ASN A 296 4.12 -4.64 -4.82
C ASN A 296 3.94 -3.62 -3.68
N THR A 297 3.88 -4.11 -2.45
CA THR A 297 3.64 -3.28 -1.26
C THR A 297 4.67 -3.61 -0.19
N ALA A 298 5.64 -2.73 0.01
CA ALA A 298 6.73 -2.89 0.96
C ALA A 298 6.33 -2.34 2.33
N THR A 299 6.09 -3.25 3.30
CA THR A 299 5.71 -2.90 4.67
C THR A 299 6.55 -3.69 5.68
N LEU A 300 6.68 -3.16 6.90
CA LEU A 300 7.28 -3.91 8.01
C LEU A 300 6.22 -4.61 8.89
N LEU A 301 4.97 -4.71 8.43
CA LEU A 301 3.95 -5.42 9.19
C LEU A 301 4.23 -6.93 9.19
N PRO A 302 4.01 -7.63 10.32
CA PRO A 302 4.19 -9.09 10.38
C PRO A 302 3.33 -9.87 9.39
N THR A 303 2.15 -9.34 9.03
CA THR A 303 1.21 -9.96 8.10
C THR A 303 1.65 -9.87 6.64
N ALA A 304 2.50 -8.90 6.29
CA ALA A 304 2.99 -8.66 4.94
C ALA A 304 4.45 -8.18 5.00
N PRO A 305 5.38 -9.03 5.48
CA PRO A 305 6.72 -8.60 5.82
C PRO A 305 7.51 -8.21 4.58
N ILE A 306 8.33 -7.16 4.70
CA ILE A 306 9.17 -6.65 3.60
C ILE A 306 10.09 -7.73 3.01
N THR A 307 10.42 -8.77 3.78
CA THR A 307 11.22 -9.91 3.32
C THR A 307 10.57 -10.68 2.17
N THR A 308 9.24 -10.78 2.15
CA THR A 308 8.50 -11.39 1.03
C THR A 308 8.69 -10.56 -0.23
N VAL A 309 8.50 -9.24 -0.14
CA VAL A 309 8.71 -8.33 -1.27
C VAL A 309 10.15 -8.33 -1.75
N ILE A 310 11.13 -8.36 -0.83
CA ILE A 310 12.54 -8.50 -1.17
C ILE A 310 12.78 -9.78 -1.97
N SER A 311 12.20 -10.91 -1.53
CA SER A 311 12.34 -12.20 -2.23
C SER A 311 11.73 -12.17 -3.63
N THR A 312 10.52 -11.62 -3.77
CA THR A 312 9.82 -11.46 -5.05
C THR A 312 10.64 -10.60 -6.01
N LEU A 313 11.05 -9.41 -5.58
CA LEU A 313 11.81 -8.47 -6.42
C LEU A 313 13.22 -8.98 -6.73
N THR A 314 13.85 -9.74 -5.83
CA THR A 314 15.14 -10.40 -6.11
C THR A 314 14.96 -11.48 -7.19
N SER A 315 13.90 -12.28 -7.09
CA SER A 315 13.59 -13.32 -8.08
C SER A 315 13.26 -12.76 -9.46
N ALA A 316 12.63 -11.58 -9.49
CA ALA A 316 12.37 -10.80 -10.71
C ALA A 316 13.62 -10.09 -11.26
N GLY A 317 14.76 -10.14 -10.56
CA GLY A 317 16.00 -9.45 -10.93
C GLY A 317 15.96 -7.93 -10.77
N VAL A 318 15.00 -7.42 -10.00
CA VAL A 318 14.86 -5.99 -9.66
C VAL A 318 15.82 -5.60 -8.54
N LEU A 319 16.00 -6.48 -7.55
CA LEU A 319 16.97 -6.31 -6.46
C LEU A 319 18.21 -7.15 -6.69
N VAL A 320 19.31 -6.72 -6.05
CA VAL A 320 20.57 -7.45 -6.01
C VAL A 320 20.46 -8.55 -4.94
N PRO A 321 20.71 -9.84 -5.27
CA PRO A 321 20.54 -10.94 -4.33
C PRO A 321 21.53 -10.88 -3.18
N ALA A 322 21.08 -11.37 -2.01
CA ALA A 322 21.98 -11.67 -0.91
C ALA A 322 23.05 -12.66 -1.40
N GLY A 323 24.34 -12.30 -1.25
CA GLY A 323 25.46 -13.06 -1.80
C GLY A 323 25.95 -12.62 -3.18
N ALA A 324 25.46 -11.51 -3.74
CA ALA A 324 26.00 -10.93 -4.97
C ALA A 324 27.53 -10.71 -4.94
N GLY A 325 28.11 -10.41 -3.78
CA GLY A 325 29.57 -10.34 -3.62
C GLY A 325 30.29 -11.69 -3.79
N GLU A 326 29.63 -12.81 -3.52
CA GLU A 326 30.13 -14.15 -3.82
C GLU A 326 29.93 -14.49 -5.29
N LEU A 327 28.76 -14.19 -5.87
CA LEU A 327 28.54 -14.31 -7.31
C LEU A 327 29.57 -13.52 -8.12
N ARG A 328 29.85 -12.27 -7.71
CA ARG A 328 30.91 -11.43 -8.29
C ARG A 328 32.26 -12.12 -8.19
N ARG A 329 32.65 -12.59 -7.00
CA ARG A 329 33.94 -13.26 -6.81
C ARG A 329 34.07 -14.54 -7.64
N LEU A 330 32.97 -15.26 -7.88
CA LEU A 330 32.97 -16.51 -8.62
C LEU A 330 32.95 -16.31 -10.14
N PHE A 331 32.14 -15.37 -10.63
CA PHE A 331 31.82 -15.23 -12.06
C PHE A 331 32.40 -13.97 -12.73
N ALA A 332 32.77 -12.94 -11.95
CA ALA A 332 33.32 -11.69 -12.48
C ALA A 332 34.28 -11.01 -11.47
N PRO A 333 35.37 -11.68 -11.04
CA PRO A 333 36.26 -11.17 -9.98
C PRO A 333 36.96 -9.86 -10.35
N GLU A 334 37.10 -9.58 -11.65
CA GLU A 334 37.64 -8.35 -12.22
C GLU A 334 36.73 -7.12 -12.10
N LEU A 335 35.41 -7.29 -11.93
CA LEU A 335 34.49 -6.17 -11.72
C LEU A 335 34.52 -5.75 -10.25
N ASP A 336 34.48 -4.44 -9.97
CA ASP A 336 34.22 -3.99 -8.61
C ASP A 336 32.74 -4.22 -8.22
N ALA A 337 32.41 -3.96 -6.95
CA ALA A 337 31.04 -4.17 -6.46
C ALA A 337 30.02 -3.27 -7.17
N THR A 338 30.39 -2.02 -7.45
CA THR A 338 29.49 -1.04 -8.07
C THR A 338 29.18 -1.40 -9.52
N ASP A 339 30.18 -1.83 -10.27
CA ASP A 339 30.05 -2.30 -11.65
C ASP A 339 29.30 -3.63 -11.72
N PHE A 340 29.54 -4.55 -10.77
CA PHE A 340 28.78 -5.80 -10.70
C PHE A 340 27.30 -5.55 -10.39
N ASP A 341 26.98 -4.67 -9.43
CA ASP A 341 25.60 -4.31 -9.13
C ASP A 341 24.95 -3.64 -10.34
N ARG A 342 25.69 -2.82 -11.11
CA ARG A 342 25.20 -2.24 -12.35
C ARG A 342 24.91 -3.32 -13.39
N LEU A 343 25.80 -4.29 -13.58
CA LEU A 343 25.58 -5.42 -14.47
C LEU A 343 24.34 -6.23 -14.04
N TRP A 344 24.22 -6.52 -12.75
CA TRP A 344 23.10 -7.27 -12.21
C TRP A 344 21.78 -6.54 -12.41
N ARG A 345 21.74 -5.22 -12.23
CA ARG A 345 20.53 -4.42 -12.53
C ARG A 345 20.11 -4.49 -14.00
N LEU A 346 21.07 -4.52 -14.92
CA LEU A 346 20.79 -4.54 -16.36
C LEU A 346 20.44 -5.94 -16.88
N HIS A 347 20.99 -6.99 -16.27
CA HIS A 347 20.96 -8.34 -16.83
C HIS A 347 20.52 -9.42 -15.86
N GLY A 348 20.38 -9.13 -14.57
CA GLY A 348 20.06 -10.07 -13.49
C GLY A 348 18.76 -10.82 -13.75
N ALA A 349 17.69 -10.14 -14.18
CA ALA A 349 16.42 -10.79 -14.53
C ALA A 349 16.61 -11.86 -15.62
N ARG A 350 17.30 -11.50 -16.71
CA ARG A 350 17.61 -12.41 -17.82
C ARG A 350 18.55 -13.54 -17.38
N ILE A 351 19.55 -13.25 -16.55
CA ILE A 351 20.48 -14.26 -16.01
C ILE A 351 19.71 -15.26 -15.15
N THR A 352 18.84 -14.79 -14.25
CA THR A 352 18.00 -15.63 -13.40
C THR A 352 17.06 -16.51 -14.22
N GLU A 353 16.42 -15.94 -15.24
CA GLU A 353 15.55 -16.69 -16.16
C GLU A 353 16.32 -17.79 -16.90
N LEU A 354 17.49 -17.46 -17.47
CA LEU A 354 18.35 -18.42 -18.18
C LEU A 354 18.82 -19.54 -17.26
N VAL A 355 19.32 -19.21 -16.07
CA VAL A 355 19.77 -20.22 -15.08
C VAL A 355 18.60 -21.12 -14.66
N ARG A 356 17.40 -20.55 -14.43
CA ARG A 356 16.21 -21.33 -14.09
C ARG A 356 15.80 -22.27 -15.23
N ALA A 357 15.81 -21.80 -16.47
CA ALA A 357 15.48 -22.61 -17.63
C ALA A 357 16.46 -23.79 -17.79
N GLU A 358 17.77 -23.53 -17.70
CA GLU A 358 18.81 -24.56 -17.77
C GLU A 358 18.68 -25.58 -16.62
N LEU A 359 18.42 -25.13 -15.39
CA LEU A 359 18.20 -26.01 -14.25
C LEU A 359 16.92 -26.85 -14.39
N ALA A 360 15.85 -26.31 -14.98
CA ALA A 360 14.63 -27.06 -15.25
C ALA A 360 14.88 -28.16 -16.30
N VAL A 361 15.61 -27.84 -17.38
CA VAL A 361 16.04 -28.82 -18.39
C VAL A 361 16.89 -29.91 -17.75
N ALA A 362 17.92 -29.52 -16.98
CA ALA A 362 18.79 -30.46 -16.28
C ALA A 362 18.00 -31.36 -15.31
N SER A 363 17.07 -30.79 -14.54
CA SER A 363 16.23 -31.54 -13.60
C SER A 363 15.29 -32.52 -14.31
N SER A 364 14.79 -32.17 -15.50
CA SER A 364 13.96 -33.06 -16.33
C SER A 364 14.76 -34.16 -17.04
N ALA A 365 16.07 -33.96 -17.22
CA ALA A 365 16.98 -34.90 -17.86
C ALA A 365 17.54 -35.97 -16.89
N VAL A 366 17.32 -35.81 -15.59
CA VAL A 366 17.62 -36.86 -14.60
C VAL A 366 16.51 -37.92 -14.69
N PRO A 367 16.80 -39.19 -15.05
CA PRO A 367 15.80 -40.24 -15.03
C PRO A 367 15.25 -40.37 -13.61
N SER A 368 13.94 -40.20 -13.44
CA SER A 368 13.25 -40.63 -12.23
C SER A 368 13.61 -42.10 -12.00
N ALA A 369 14.36 -42.40 -10.94
CA ALA A 369 14.43 -43.74 -10.41
C ALA A 369 13.00 -44.12 -10.01
N GLY A 370 12.42 -45.04 -10.79
CA GLY A 370 10.99 -45.33 -10.77
C GLY A 370 10.46 -45.53 -9.35
N SER A 371 9.53 -44.66 -8.95
CA SER A 371 8.58 -44.99 -7.91
C SER A 371 7.60 -46.00 -8.51
N ALA A 372 7.62 -47.23 -8.01
CA ALA A 372 6.71 -48.27 -8.42
C ALA A 372 5.26 -47.81 -8.20
N ALA A 373 4.49 -47.77 -9.29
CA ALA A 373 3.07 -47.51 -9.27
C ALA A 373 2.33 -48.57 -8.44
N VAL A 374 1.56 -48.12 -7.45
CA VAL A 374 0.47 -48.89 -6.86
C VAL A 374 -0.78 -48.63 -7.73
N PRO A 375 -1.53 -49.65 -8.17
CA PRO A 375 -2.57 -49.45 -9.18
C PRO A 375 -3.78 -48.72 -8.61
N ALA A 376 -4.26 -47.73 -9.36
CA ALA A 376 -5.53 -47.06 -9.18
C ALA A 376 -6.70 -48.02 -9.46
N ALA A 377 -7.66 -48.09 -8.54
CA ALA A 377 -8.95 -48.72 -8.77
C ALA A 377 -9.92 -47.71 -9.42
N SER A 378 -10.44 -48.12 -10.57
CA SER A 378 -11.39 -47.39 -11.41
C SER A 378 -12.80 -47.31 -10.79
N ALA A 379 -13.43 -46.14 -10.84
CA ALA A 379 -14.89 -45.99 -10.73
C ALA A 379 -15.45 -45.21 -11.92
N LYS A 380 -16.54 -45.73 -12.50
CA LYS A 380 -17.23 -45.27 -13.72
C LYS A 380 -18.08 -44.01 -13.48
N PRO A 381 -18.46 -43.26 -14.53
CA PRO A 381 -19.17 -41.99 -14.42
C PRO A 381 -20.67 -42.20 -14.20
N VAL A 382 -21.29 -41.36 -13.36
CA VAL A 382 -22.74 -41.28 -13.18
C VAL A 382 -23.23 -39.89 -13.57
N SER A 383 -24.36 -39.87 -14.27
CA SER A 383 -25.03 -38.77 -14.94
C SER A 383 -25.64 -37.71 -14.02
N ILE A 384 -25.68 -36.46 -14.51
CA ILE A 384 -26.35 -35.30 -13.89
C ILE A 384 -27.83 -35.24 -14.30
N PRO A 385 -28.78 -35.03 -13.36
CA PRO A 385 -30.11 -34.48 -13.67
C PRO A 385 -30.19 -32.97 -13.40
N ALA A 386 -31.01 -32.28 -14.21
CA ALA A 386 -31.30 -30.84 -14.18
C ALA A 386 -32.13 -30.39 -12.94
N PRO A 387 -32.16 -29.07 -12.62
CA PRO A 387 -32.39 -28.58 -11.26
C PRO A 387 -33.86 -28.49 -10.84
N ALA A 388 -34.11 -28.63 -9.54
CA ALA A 388 -35.39 -28.35 -8.89
C ALA A 388 -35.32 -27.07 -8.05
N ALA A 389 -36.45 -26.36 -8.00
CA ALA A 389 -36.70 -25.07 -7.35
C ALA A 389 -36.43 -25.07 -5.81
N PRO A 390 -36.24 -23.89 -5.18
CA PRO A 390 -35.57 -23.77 -3.88
C PRO A 390 -36.46 -24.24 -2.72
N ALA A 391 -35.87 -25.08 -1.86
CA ALA A 391 -36.47 -25.56 -0.62
C ALA A 391 -36.13 -24.62 0.55
N ALA A 392 -37.02 -24.60 1.55
CA ALA A 392 -36.83 -23.87 2.80
C ALA A 392 -35.61 -24.39 3.60
N ASP A 393 -34.98 -23.49 4.35
CA ASP A 393 -33.76 -23.72 5.15
C ASP A 393 -33.99 -24.82 6.21
N ASP A 394 -33.47 -26.03 5.94
CA ASP A 394 -33.55 -27.22 6.79
C ASP A 394 -32.21 -27.52 7.49
N GLY A 395 -31.18 -26.69 7.26
CA GLY A 395 -29.86 -26.84 7.87
C GLY A 395 -29.07 -28.03 7.31
N SER A 396 -29.49 -28.63 6.20
CA SER A 396 -28.76 -29.72 5.55
C SER A 396 -27.37 -29.28 5.07
N ARG A 397 -26.44 -30.23 4.98
CA ARG A 397 -25.06 -30.00 4.50
C ARG A 397 -25.02 -29.30 3.14
N ALA A 398 -25.96 -29.64 2.25
CA ALA A 398 -26.08 -29.02 0.92
C ALA A 398 -26.41 -27.52 1.03
N GLN A 399 -27.32 -27.13 1.92
CA GLN A 399 -27.66 -25.71 2.13
C GLN A 399 -26.54 -24.94 2.86
N VAL A 400 -25.83 -25.59 3.78
CA VAL A 400 -24.64 -25.00 4.41
C VAL A 400 -23.56 -24.75 3.37
N LEU A 401 -23.35 -25.67 2.45
CA LEU A 401 -22.39 -25.52 1.36
C LEU A 401 -22.82 -24.40 0.40
N ASP A 402 -24.08 -24.35 -0.02
CA ASP A 402 -24.60 -23.27 -0.89
C ASP A 402 -24.46 -21.90 -0.22
N TRP A 403 -24.72 -21.82 1.09
CA TRP A 403 -24.51 -20.59 1.85
C TRP A 403 -23.02 -20.22 1.95
N LEU A 404 -22.14 -21.18 2.21
CA LEU A 404 -20.69 -20.96 2.25
C LEU A 404 -20.16 -20.47 0.90
N VAL A 405 -20.62 -21.07 -0.21
CA VAL A 405 -20.24 -20.65 -1.57
C VAL A 405 -20.60 -19.19 -1.78
N ASN A 406 -21.84 -18.78 -1.48
CA ASN A 406 -22.26 -17.39 -1.63
C ASN A 406 -21.52 -16.45 -0.66
N PHE A 407 -21.33 -16.87 0.59
CA PHE A 407 -20.62 -16.09 1.60
C PHE A 407 -19.15 -15.85 1.21
N TYR A 408 -18.45 -16.88 0.74
CA TYR A 408 -17.05 -16.77 0.31
C TYR A 408 -16.94 -16.02 -1.02
N ALA A 409 -17.87 -16.22 -1.95
CA ALA A 409 -17.97 -15.45 -3.19
C ALA A 409 -18.13 -13.95 -2.92
N ASP A 410 -19.07 -13.57 -2.07
CA ASP A 410 -19.30 -12.17 -1.69
C ASP A 410 -18.11 -11.59 -0.92
N ALA A 411 -17.52 -12.37 0.01
CA ALA A 411 -16.45 -11.88 0.86
C ALA A 411 -15.08 -11.81 0.16
N LEU A 412 -14.88 -12.59 -0.91
CA LEU A 412 -13.66 -12.61 -1.70
C LEU A 412 -13.82 -11.96 -3.09
N GLU A 413 -15.03 -11.49 -3.41
CA GLU A 413 -15.37 -10.87 -4.70
C GLU A 413 -15.08 -11.78 -5.90
N TYR A 414 -15.20 -13.09 -5.72
CA TYR A 414 -15.08 -14.10 -6.77
C TYR A 414 -16.48 -14.55 -7.23
N PRO A 415 -16.65 -14.93 -8.51
CA PRO A 415 -17.87 -15.59 -8.96
C PRO A 415 -18.14 -16.87 -8.15
N ALA A 416 -19.39 -17.14 -7.79
CA ALA A 416 -19.77 -18.31 -6.99
C ALA A 416 -19.36 -19.64 -7.66
N GLU A 417 -19.26 -19.65 -8.98
CA GLU A 417 -18.85 -20.81 -9.78
C GLU A 417 -17.38 -21.22 -9.57
N VAL A 418 -16.57 -20.35 -8.96
CA VAL A 418 -15.16 -20.62 -8.64
C VAL A 418 -15.01 -21.46 -7.37
N PHE A 419 -16.05 -21.54 -6.54
CA PHE A 419 -16.02 -22.27 -5.28
C PHE A 419 -16.72 -23.63 -5.42
N GLU A 420 -15.95 -24.65 -5.78
CA GLU A 420 -16.39 -26.03 -5.66
C GLU A 420 -16.08 -26.58 -4.25
N GLU A 421 -16.71 -27.69 -3.88
CA GLU A 421 -16.57 -28.28 -2.54
C GLU A 421 -15.12 -28.62 -2.18
N ASP A 422 -14.36 -29.08 -3.18
CA ASP A 422 -12.99 -29.58 -3.04
C ASP A 422 -11.94 -28.53 -3.46
N THR A 423 -12.36 -27.34 -3.89
CA THR A 423 -11.44 -26.26 -4.28
C THR A 423 -10.58 -25.84 -3.10
N ASP A 424 -9.26 -25.89 -3.28
CA ASP A 424 -8.30 -25.46 -2.28
C ASP A 424 -8.23 -23.93 -2.23
N LEU A 425 -8.69 -23.35 -1.12
CA LEU A 425 -8.74 -21.91 -0.94
C LEU A 425 -7.35 -21.27 -1.07
N GLU A 426 -6.28 -21.93 -0.63
CA GLU A 426 -4.92 -21.39 -0.69
C GLU A 426 -4.25 -21.71 -2.03
N ALA A 427 -4.24 -22.99 -2.41
CA ALA A 427 -3.46 -23.47 -3.54
C ALA A 427 -4.08 -23.12 -4.90
N GLU A 428 -5.41 -23.05 -4.98
CA GLU A 428 -6.13 -22.80 -6.24
C GLU A 428 -6.69 -21.38 -6.32
N LEU A 429 -7.15 -20.81 -5.20
CA LEU A 429 -7.73 -19.46 -5.17
C LEU A 429 -6.81 -18.38 -4.58
N GLY A 430 -5.65 -18.76 -4.06
CA GLY A 430 -4.67 -17.82 -3.51
C GLY A 430 -5.15 -17.11 -2.24
N VAL A 431 -6.15 -17.64 -1.55
CA VAL A 431 -6.67 -17.11 -0.29
C VAL A 431 -5.70 -17.47 0.82
N ASP A 432 -4.95 -16.49 1.31
CA ASP A 432 -3.96 -16.69 2.36
C ASP A 432 -4.58 -17.18 3.68
N SER A 433 -3.77 -17.81 4.52
CA SER A 433 -4.24 -18.43 5.77
C SER A 433 -4.78 -17.42 6.79
N VAL A 434 -4.44 -16.12 6.68
CA VAL A 434 -5.00 -15.05 7.53
C VAL A 434 -6.43 -14.74 7.10
N LYS A 435 -6.67 -14.64 5.79
CA LYS A 435 -8.00 -14.41 5.23
C LYS A 435 -8.91 -15.60 5.48
N GLN A 436 -8.40 -16.83 5.36
CA GLN A 436 -9.13 -18.02 5.78
C GLN A 436 -9.50 -17.97 7.27
N THR A 437 -8.58 -17.51 8.13
CA THR A 437 -8.85 -17.37 9.57
C THR A 437 -9.94 -16.33 9.85
N GLU A 438 -9.91 -15.18 9.17
CA GLU A 438 -10.91 -14.11 9.27
C GLU A 438 -12.29 -14.61 8.81
N LEU A 439 -12.37 -15.23 7.64
CA LEU A 439 -13.61 -15.74 7.06
C LEU A 439 -14.22 -16.84 7.94
N LEU A 440 -13.40 -17.75 8.48
CA LEU A 440 -13.86 -18.75 9.44
C LEU A 440 -14.38 -18.13 10.76
N THR A 441 -13.81 -17.03 11.25
CA THR A 441 -14.36 -16.30 12.40
C THR A 441 -15.75 -15.75 12.07
N ARG A 442 -15.89 -15.09 10.91
CA ARG A 442 -17.16 -14.50 10.48
C ARG A 442 -18.24 -15.56 10.22
N VAL A 443 -17.84 -16.72 9.68
CA VAL A 443 -18.72 -17.90 9.56
C VAL A 443 -19.21 -18.36 10.93
N GLY A 444 -18.31 -18.44 11.91
CA GLY A 444 -18.66 -18.79 13.29
C GLY A 444 -19.64 -17.80 13.94
N GLU A 445 -19.44 -16.50 13.73
CA GLU A 445 -20.33 -15.46 14.23
C GLU A 445 -21.72 -15.52 13.58
N GLN A 446 -21.80 -15.71 12.26
CA GLN A 446 -23.08 -15.76 11.53
C GLN A 446 -23.88 -17.04 11.78
N ARG A 447 -23.21 -18.16 12.07
CA ARG A 447 -23.84 -19.46 12.34
C ARG A 447 -23.95 -19.81 13.82
N GLY A 448 -23.45 -18.95 14.71
CA GLY A 448 -23.53 -19.15 16.16
C GLY A 448 -22.66 -20.30 16.69
N LEU A 449 -21.52 -20.57 16.05
CA LEU A 449 -20.62 -21.67 16.42
C LEU A 449 -19.82 -21.35 17.69
N PRO A 450 -19.43 -22.36 18.48
CA PRO A 450 -18.57 -22.16 19.63
C PRO A 450 -17.19 -21.58 19.22
N PRO A 451 -16.53 -20.83 20.12
CA PRO A 451 -15.20 -20.29 19.85
C PRO A 451 -14.19 -21.40 19.58
N ARG A 452 -13.34 -21.20 18.56
CA ARG A 452 -12.36 -22.19 18.10
C ARG A 452 -11.31 -22.49 19.19
N PRO A 453 -10.89 -23.76 19.36
CA PRO A 453 -9.86 -24.12 20.33
C PRO A 453 -8.48 -23.57 19.92
N SER A 454 -7.58 -23.39 20.89
CA SER A 454 -6.26 -22.76 20.68
C SER A 454 -5.31 -23.54 19.75
N ASN A 455 -5.61 -24.80 19.46
CA ASN A 455 -4.87 -25.67 18.55
C ASN A 455 -5.57 -25.88 17.19
N PHE A 456 -6.54 -25.03 16.83
CA PHE A 456 -7.27 -25.14 15.57
C PHE A 456 -6.36 -24.90 14.36
N ALA A 457 -6.17 -25.93 13.53
CA ALA A 457 -5.33 -25.87 12.34
C ALA A 457 -6.15 -25.43 11.12
N VAL A 458 -6.00 -24.16 10.73
CA VAL A 458 -6.73 -23.58 9.58
C VAL A 458 -6.45 -24.33 8.28
N GLY A 459 -5.22 -24.83 8.09
CA GLY A 459 -4.84 -25.62 6.92
C GLY A 459 -5.52 -27.00 6.82
N GLU A 460 -6.15 -27.50 7.89
CA GLU A 460 -6.96 -28.73 7.83
C GLU A 460 -8.38 -28.45 7.31
N HIS A 461 -8.77 -27.17 7.18
CA HIS A 461 -10.07 -26.71 6.70
C HIS A 461 -9.93 -25.76 5.50
N ASN A 462 -9.05 -26.12 4.57
CA ASN A 462 -8.69 -25.36 3.37
C ASN A 462 -9.69 -25.50 2.20
N THR A 463 -10.80 -26.21 2.34
CA THR A 463 -11.86 -26.33 1.31
C THR A 463 -13.24 -26.07 1.90
N LEU A 464 -14.20 -25.59 1.09
CA LEU A 464 -15.56 -25.31 1.57
C LEU A 464 -16.27 -26.57 2.08
N GLY A 465 -16.01 -27.74 1.50
CA GLY A 465 -16.55 -29.01 2.00
C GLY A 465 -16.12 -29.32 3.44
N ARG A 466 -14.82 -29.14 3.74
CA ARG A 466 -14.27 -29.35 5.10
C ARG A 466 -14.80 -28.33 6.11
N ILE A 467 -15.14 -27.13 5.66
CA ILE A 467 -15.77 -26.10 6.48
C ILE A 467 -17.24 -26.42 6.71
N ALA A 468 -17.96 -26.89 5.69
CA ALA A 468 -19.34 -27.34 5.83
C ALA A 468 -19.46 -28.51 6.82
N ASP A 469 -18.54 -29.47 6.74
CA ASP A 469 -18.47 -30.60 7.68
C ASP A 469 -18.19 -30.15 9.12
N LEU A 470 -17.34 -29.14 9.30
CA LEU A 470 -17.09 -28.53 10.61
C LEU A 470 -18.35 -27.87 11.18
N ILE A 471 -19.15 -27.19 10.36
CA ILE A 471 -20.39 -26.52 10.78
C ILE A 471 -21.47 -27.53 11.14
N ILE A 472 -21.59 -28.63 10.38
CA ILE A 472 -22.57 -29.69 10.66
C ILE A 472 -22.20 -30.51 11.89
N ALA A 473 -20.92 -30.61 12.22
CA ALA A 473 -20.43 -31.36 13.38
C ALA A 473 -20.46 -30.56 14.71
N ALA A 474 -20.67 -29.24 14.66
CA ALA A 474 -20.72 -28.33 15.80
C ALA A 474 -22.15 -28.20 16.37
#